data_AF-J0XWM9-F1
#
_entry.id   AF-J0XWM9-F1
#
_cell.length_a   1.000
_cell.length_b   1.000
_cell.length_c   1.000
_cell.angle_alpha   90.00
_cell.angle_beta   90.00
_cell.angle_gamma   90.00
#
_symmetry.space_group_name_H-M   'P 1'
#
loop_
_entity.id
_entity.type
_entity.pdbx_description
1 polymer ?
#
loop_
_entity_poly.entity_id
_entity_poly.type
_entity_poly.pdbx_seq_one_letter_code
_entity_poly.pdbx_strand_id
1 'polypeptide(L)' 'MTNISLQAALAALEQEQSLKGYQLAELEPKVEALIAMQLNKLGLLIQEQQIYYEEEDIQDDAEIDDYDWKIIPPRPLD' A
#
# COMPACT_ATOMS: atom_id res chain seq x y z
N MET A 1 12.75 -9.05 10.92
CA MET A 1 12.66 -7.76 10.22
C MET A 1 13.06 -6.66 11.19
N THR A 2 13.75 -5.64 10.69
CA THR A 2 14.24 -4.51 11.51
C THR A 2 13.35 -3.30 11.26
N ASN A 3 12.96 -2.58 12.32
CA ASN A 3 12.13 -1.39 12.15
C ASN A 3 12.97 -0.19 11.68
N ILE A 4 12.42 0.62 10.78
CA ILE A 4 12.99 1.90 10.31
C ILE A 4 11.93 3.01 10.44
N SER A 5 12.35 4.24 10.68
CA SER A 5 11.45 5.40 10.67
C SER A 5 11.15 5.86 9.24
N LEU A 6 10.04 6.58 9.06
CA LEU A 6 9.69 7.13 7.74
C LEU A 6 10.77 8.10 7.22
N GLN A 7 11.28 9.02 8.05
CA GLN A 7 12.35 9.92 7.59
C GLN A 7 13.60 9.17 7.12
N ALA A 8 14.00 8.10 7.81
CA ALA A 8 15.16 7.31 7.41
C ALA A 8 14.89 6.52 6.11
N ALA A 9 13.68 6.01 5.93
CA ALA A 9 13.27 5.36 4.69
C ALA A 9 13.27 6.34 3.50
N LEU A 10 12.77 7.57 3.69
CA LEU A 10 12.80 8.62 2.68
C LEU A 10 14.22 9.05 2.32
N ALA A 11 15.11 9.19 3.30
CA ALA A 11 16.52 9.48 3.05
C ALA A 11 17.22 8.36 2.26
N ALA A 12 16.85 7.09 2.52
CA ALA A 12 17.34 5.95 1.76
C ALA A 12 16.79 5.93 0.32
N LEU A 13 15.56 6.42 0.11
CA LEU A 13 14.97 6.59 -1.22
C LEU A 13 15.76 7.58 -2.07
N GLU A 14 16.11 8.74 -1.52
CA GLU A 14 16.93 9.75 -2.20
C GLU A 14 18.32 9.23 -2.60
N GLN A 15 18.85 8.28 -1.83
CA GLN A 15 20.17 7.68 -2.04
C GLN A 15 20.13 6.35 -2.81
N GLU A 16 18.94 5.91 -3.26
CA GLU A 16 18.70 4.60 -3.88
C GLU A 16 19.24 3.41 -3.06
N GLN A 17 19.27 3.56 -1.73
CA GLN A 17 19.81 2.57 -0.83
C GLN A 17 18.80 1.44 -0.61
N SER A 18 19.27 0.19 -0.67
CA SER A 18 18.39 -0.96 -0.41
C SER A 18 17.86 -0.95 1.03
N LEU A 19 16.55 -1.23 1.14
CA LEU A 19 15.79 -1.33 2.39
C LEU A 19 15.30 -2.77 2.65
N LYS A 20 15.88 -3.77 1.98
CA LYS A 20 15.52 -5.18 2.19
C LYS A 20 15.69 -5.59 3.65
N GLY A 21 14.65 -6.22 4.20
CA GLY A 21 14.63 -6.71 5.58
C GLY A 21 14.21 -5.67 6.61
N TYR A 22 13.96 -4.43 6.18
CA TYR A 22 13.34 -3.40 6.99
C TYR A 22 11.82 -3.37 6.82
N GLN A 23 11.15 -2.84 7.83
CA GLN A 23 9.72 -2.48 7.82
C GLN A 23 9.53 -1.15 8.54
N LEU A 24 8.46 -0.42 8.24
CA LEU A 24 8.14 0.82 8.95
C LEU A 24 7.77 0.53 10.42
N ALA A 25 8.31 1.34 11.34
CA ALA A 25 8.15 1.17 12.78
C ALA A 25 6.72 1.48 13.28
N GLU A 26 6.02 2.40 12.62
CA GLU A 26 4.77 2.99 13.10
C GLU A 26 3.70 2.95 12.01
N LEU A 27 2.43 2.93 12.42
CA LEU A 27 1.27 3.03 11.52
C LEU A 27 1.02 4.45 11.02
N GLU A 28 1.46 5.43 11.79
CA GLU A 28 1.33 6.86 11.50
C GLU A 28 2.71 7.51 11.62
N PRO A 29 3.05 8.51 10.78
CA PRO A 29 2.24 9.01 9.67
C PRO A 29 2.14 7.99 8.52
N LYS A 30 0.95 7.92 7.90
CA LYS A 30 0.77 7.18 6.65
C LYS A 30 1.64 7.74 5.52
N VAL A 31 1.94 6.87 4.56
CA VAL A 31 2.78 7.16 3.39
C VAL A 31 1.91 7.21 2.14
N GLU A 32 2.06 8.25 1.32
CA GLU A 32 1.38 8.32 0.02
C GLU A 32 1.68 7.09 -0.85
N ALA A 33 0.69 6.63 -1.59
CA ALA A 33 0.79 5.41 -2.41
C ALA A 33 2.00 5.39 -3.35
N LEU A 34 2.31 6.51 -4.03
CA LEU A 34 3.45 6.59 -4.93
C LEU A 34 4.79 6.39 -4.19
N ILE A 35 4.96 7.06 -3.05
CA ILE A 35 6.15 6.93 -2.21
C ILE A 35 6.25 5.49 -1.67
N ALA A 36 5.12 4.91 -1.24
CA ALA A 36 5.07 3.54 -0.76
C ALA A 36 5.49 2.53 -1.84
N MET A 37 5.11 2.75 -3.10
CA MET A 37 5.57 1.94 -4.24
C MET A 37 7.08 2.08 -4.46
N GLN A 38 7.62 3.29 -4.38
CA GLN A 38 9.06 3.54 -4.55
C GLN A 38 9.90 2.87 -3.44
N LEU A 39 9.47 2.96 -2.18
CA LEU A 39 10.12 2.31 -1.05
C LEU A 39 10.04 0.77 -1.15
N ASN A 40 8.90 0.23 -1.59
CA ASN A 40 8.76 -1.20 -1.88
C ASN A 40 9.75 -1.68 -2.95
N LYS A 41 10.02 -0.88 -4.01
CA LYS A 41 11.03 -1.21 -5.02
C LYS A 41 12.44 -1.33 -4.43
N LEU A 42 12.76 -0.56 -3.38
CA LEU A 42 14.01 -0.67 -2.63
C LEU A 42 14.03 -1.84 -1.63
N GLY A 43 12.89 -2.52 -1.45
CA GLY A 43 12.73 -3.71 -0.62
C GLY A 43 12.17 -3.44 0.78
N LEU A 44 11.68 -2.24 1.06
CA LEU A 44 10.98 -1.93 2.31
C LEU A 44 9.57 -2.53 2.28
N LEU A 45 9.22 -3.35 3.27
CA LEU A 45 7.85 -3.82 3.40
C LEU A 45 6.97 -2.73 4.03
N ILE A 46 5.95 -2.29 3.29
CA ILE A 46 4.93 -1.35 3.75
C ILE A 46 3.58 -2.07 3.77
N GLN A 47 2.89 -2.02 4.91
CA GLN A 47 1.57 -2.62 5.07
C GLN A 47 0.51 -1.69 4.48
N GLU A 48 -0.58 -2.22 3.93
CA GLU A 48 -1.66 -1.42 3.33
C GLU A 48 -2.25 -0.38 4.31
N GLN A 49 -2.34 -0.73 5.61
CA GLN A 49 -2.86 0.19 6.63
C GLN A 49 -1.98 1.43 6.84
N GLN A 50 -0.73 1.37 6.38
CA GLN A 50 0.27 2.46 6.44
C GLN A 50 0.25 3.31 5.17
N ILE A 51 -0.55 2.96 4.16
CA ILE A 51 -0.64 3.68 2.89
C ILE A 51 -1.83 4.65 2.94
N TYR A 52 -1.61 5.87 2.50
CA TYR A 52 -2.61 6.89 2.30
C TYR A 52 -2.87 7.09 0.81
N TYR A 53 -4.15 7.22 0.46
CA TYR A 53 -4.65 7.54 -0.86
C TYR A 53 -5.45 8.83 -0.72
N GLU A 54 -5.19 9.82 -1.57
CA GLU A 54 -6.02 11.02 -1.63
C GLU A 54 -7.36 10.66 -2.24
N GLU A 55 -8.46 11.17 -1.67
CA GLU A 55 -9.80 10.93 -2.23
C GLU A 55 -9.90 11.40 -3.69
N GLU A 56 -9.16 12.44 -4.05
CA GLU A 56 -9.10 12.98 -5.41
C GLU A 56 -8.54 11.98 -6.44
N ASP A 57 -7.68 11.06 -6.00
CA ASP A 57 -7.09 10.00 -6.84
C ASP A 57 -8.01 8.78 -6.95
N ILE A 58 -9.06 8.71 -6.12
CA ILE A 58 -10.04 7.62 -6.14
C ILE A 58 -11.09 7.99 -7.18
N GLN A 59 -11.04 7.34 -8.34
CA GLN A 59 -12.09 7.47 -9.34
C GLN A 59 -13.28 6.62 -8.93
N ASP A 60 -14.36 7.28 -8.54
CA ASP A 60 -15.65 6.62 -8.35
C ASP A 60 -16.18 6.15 -9.72
N ASP A 61 -16.37 4.83 -9.84
CA ASP A 61 -16.98 4.22 -11.01
C ASP A 61 -18.47 4.02 -10.72
N ALA A 62 -19.28 4.95 -11.22
CA ALA A 62 -20.73 4.91 -11.04
C ALA A 62 -21.36 3.60 -11.57
N GLU A 63 -20.74 2.91 -12.55
CA GLU A 63 -21.25 1.63 -13.03
C GLU A 63 -21.03 0.49 -12.01
N ILE A 64 -20.04 0.62 -11.13
CA ILE A 64 -19.72 -0.34 -10.07
C ILE A 64 -20.56 -0.06 -8.82
N ASP A 65 -20.74 1.20 -8.46
CA ASP A 65 -21.46 1.60 -7.24
C ASP A 65 -22.97 1.33 -7.34
N ASP A 66 -23.56 1.51 -8.52
CA ASP A 66 -24.96 1.19 -8.80
C ASP A 66 -25.17 -0.29 -9.20
N TYR A 67 -24.10 -1.10 -9.22
CA TYR A 67 -24.19 -2.50 -9.62
C TYR A 67 -24.81 -3.36 -8.51
N ASP A 68 -25.92 -4.03 -8.84
CA ASP A 68 -26.56 -4.97 -7.91
C ASP A 68 -25.78 -6.31 -7.90
N TRP A 69 -24.76 -6.38 -7.04
CA TRP A 69 -23.87 -7.54 -6.91
C TRP A 69 -24.64 -8.80 -6.51
N LYS A 70 -24.65 -9.81 -7.39
CA LYS A 70 -25.28 -11.11 -7.11
C LYS A 70 -24.24 -12.12 -6.61
N ILE A 71 -24.51 -12.69 -5.44
CA ILE A 71 -23.75 -13.84 -4.93
C ILE A 71 -24.07 -15.05 -5.82
N ILE A 72 -23.06 -15.56 -6.52
CA ILE A 72 -23.19 -16.81 -7.27
C ILE A 72 -22.96 -17.97 -6.29
N PRO A 73 -23.93 -18.87 -6.08
CA PRO A 73 -23.73 -20.02 -5.23
C PRO A 73 -22.63 -20.93 -5.80
N PRO A 74 -21.82 -21.59 -4.95
CA PRO A 74 -20.78 -22.48 -5.40
C PRO A 74 -21.38 -23.61 -6.25
N ARG A 75 -20.69 -23.95 -7.35
CA ARG A 75 -21.11 -25.05 -8.23
C ARG A 75 -21.13 -26.36 -7.43
N PRO A 76 -22.18 -27.18 -7.51
CA PRO A 76 -22.18 -28.50 -6.87
C PRO A 76 -21.02 -29.35 -7.43
N LEU A 77 -20.41 -30.13 -6.55
CA LEU A 77 -19.41 -31.13 -6.94
C LEU A 77 -20.16 -32.39 -7.37
N ASP A 78 -19.99 -32.79 -8.63
CA ASP A 78 -20.41 -34.10 -9.15
C ASP A 78 -19.48 -35.22 -8.68
#